data_AF-A0A1V5IJ61-F1
#
_entry.id   AF-A0A1V5IJ61-F1
#
_cell.length_a   1.000
_cell.length_b   1.000
_cell.length_c   1.000
_cell.angle_alpha   90.00
_cell.angle_beta   90.00
_cell.angle_gamma   90.00
#
_symmetry.space_group_name_H-M   'P 1'
#
loop_
_entity.id
_entity.type
_entity.pdbx_description
1 polymer ?
#
loop_
_entity_poly.entity_id
_entity_poly.type
_entity_poly.pdbx_seq_one_letter_code
_entity_poly.pdbx_strand_id
1 'polypeptide(L)'
;MIILRCRACNGTGEVTNEQYRICQALKSHAAKRYFHYPMEESAGDENEQQKQDACNGVPEKVDCPICEGVGEVAFEEDDWELRIVADEDEPLEE
;
A
#
# COMPACT_ATOMS: atom_id res chain seq x y z
N MET A 1 -7.92 3.29 25.63
CA MET A 1 -7.96 3.22 24.14
C MET A 1 -6.55 3.24 23.56
N ILE A 2 -6.19 2.24 22.72
CA ILE A 2 -4.91 2.17 22.00
C ILE A 2 -5.15 2.44 20.51
N ILE A 3 -4.29 3.23 19.87
CA ILE A 3 -4.34 3.45 18.42
C ILE A 3 -3.04 2.96 17.80
N LEU A 4 -3.14 2.01 16.86
CA LEU A 4 -2.03 1.58 16.04
C LEU A 4 -2.14 2.26 14.67
N ARG A 5 -1.08 3.00 14.30
CA ARG A 5 -0.99 3.67 13.00
C ARG A 5 -0.03 2.94 12.10
N CYS A 6 -0.43 2.69 10.86
CA CYS A 6 0.47 2.19 9.84
C CYS A 6 1.54 3.24 9.54
N ARG A 7 2.81 2.91 9.83
CA ARG A 7 3.95 3.81 9.62
C ARG A 7 4.18 4.11 8.14
N ALA A 8 3.84 3.18 7.24
CA ALA A 8 4.09 3.35 5.81
C ALA A 8 3.21 4.43 5.18
N CYS A 9 1.95 4.56 5.61
CA CYS A 9 1.03 5.60 5.15
C CYS A 9 0.78 6.70 6.19
N ASN A 10 1.47 6.67 7.35
CA ASN A 10 1.22 7.57 8.47
C ASN A 10 -0.26 7.63 8.90
N GLY A 11 -0.94 6.49 8.85
CA GLY A 11 -2.35 6.40 9.25
C GLY A 11 -3.38 6.75 8.18
N THR A 12 -2.97 7.22 7.00
CA THR A 12 -3.95 7.67 5.99
C THR A 12 -4.65 6.53 5.24
N GLY A 13 -4.07 5.34 5.24
CA GLY A 13 -4.53 4.22 4.41
C GLY A 13 -4.05 4.30 2.95
N GLU A 14 -3.54 5.44 2.49
CA GLU A 14 -3.09 5.66 1.10
C GLU A 14 -1.61 6.03 1.02
N VAL A 15 -0.94 5.59 -0.04
CA VAL A 15 0.42 6.02 -0.40
C VAL A 15 0.47 6.60 -1.80
N THR A 16 1.47 7.44 -2.06
CA THR A 16 1.69 7.97 -3.41
C THR A 16 2.00 6.82 -4.36
N ASN A 17 1.31 6.79 -5.50
CA ASN A 17 1.55 5.80 -6.52
C ASN A 17 2.87 6.10 -7.25
N GLU A 18 3.83 5.17 -7.15
CA GLU A 18 5.11 5.34 -7.81
C GLU A 18 4.97 5.35 -9.34
N GLN A 19 3.99 4.62 -9.89
CA GLN A 19 3.70 4.65 -11.33
C GLN A 19 3.25 6.04 -11.77
N TYR A 20 2.45 6.74 -10.96
CA TYR A 20 2.04 8.11 -11.23
C TYR A 20 3.23 9.06 -11.23
N ARG A 21 4.13 8.94 -10.25
CA ARG A 21 5.35 9.75 -10.18
C ARG A 21 6.24 9.54 -11.40
N ILE A 22 6.41 8.30 -11.83
CA ILE A 22 7.19 7.98 -13.03
C ILE A 22 6.50 8.57 -14.27
N CYS A 23 5.18 8.41 -14.39
CA CYS A 23 4.41 8.99 -15.47
C CYS A 23 4.52 10.51 -15.59
N GLN A 24 4.56 11.22 -14.46
CA GLN A 24 4.81 12.67 -14.43
C GLN A 24 6.26 13.03 -14.81
N ALA A 25 7.23 12.15 -14.51
CA ALA A 25 8.62 12.36 -14.88
C ALA A 25 8.91 12.08 -16.37
N LEU A 26 8.11 11.23 -17.02
CA LEU A 26 8.27 10.88 -18.43
C LEU A 26 7.86 12.06 -19.35
N LYS A 27 8.85 12.73 -19.94
CA LYS A 27 8.63 13.87 -20.84
C LYS A 27 8.22 13.50 -22.26
N SER A 28 8.55 12.28 -22.70
CA SER A 28 8.31 11.83 -24.08
C SER A 28 7.06 10.99 -24.17
N HIS A 29 6.14 11.38 -25.05
CA HIS A 29 4.95 10.58 -25.38
C HIS A 29 5.33 9.18 -25.90
N ALA A 30 6.49 9.02 -26.55
CA ALA A 30 6.98 7.71 -26.97
C ALA A 30 7.38 6.85 -25.77
N ALA A 31 8.05 7.42 -24.76
CA ALA A 31 8.45 6.68 -23.57
C ALA A 31 7.24 6.23 -22.74
N LYS A 32 6.21 7.09 -22.64
CA LYS A 32 4.98 6.73 -21.92
C LYS A 32 4.21 5.58 -22.57
N ARG A 33 4.23 5.45 -23.90
CA ARG A 33 3.60 4.31 -24.62
C ARG A 33 4.21 2.94 -24.28
N TYR A 34 5.43 2.89 -23.75
CA TYR A 34 6.10 1.65 -23.38
C TYR A 34 6.23 1.47 -21.87
N PHE A 35 5.71 2.40 -21.08
CA PHE A 35 5.66 2.27 -19.63
C PHE A 35 4.51 1.34 -19.24
N HIS A 36 4.70 0.04 -19.49
CA HIS A 36 3.86 -1.01 -18.94
C HIS A 36 4.69 -1.77 -17.91
N TYR A 37 4.46 -1.51 -16.62
CA TYR A 37 4.71 -2.54 -15.62
C TYR A 37 3.60 -3.59 -15.81
N PRO A 38 3.92 -4.88 -16.01
CA PRO A 38 2.91 -5.92 -16.08
C PRO A 38 2.26 -6.04 -14.70
N MET A 39 1.22 -5.25 -14.46
CA MET A 39 0.20 -5.55 -13.46
C MET A 39 -0.67 -6.63 -14.08
N GLU A 40 -0.96 -7.66 -13.31
CA GLU A 40 -1.47 -8.95 -13.75
C GLU A 40 -2.62 -8.85 -14.77
N GLU A 41 -2.49 -9.66 -15.83
CA GLU A 41 -3.46 -10.03 -16.87
C GLU A 41 -4.71 -9.14 -17.03
N SER A 42 -4.56 -8.05 -17.79
CA SER A 42 -5.69 -7.52 -18.55
C SER A 42 -5.98 -8.49 -19.71
N ALA A 43 -6.89 -9.43 -19.47
CA ALA A 43 -7.37 -10.38 -20.46
C ALA A 43 -7.87 -9.64 -21.73
N GLY A 44 -7.55 -10.23 -22.87
CA GLY A 44 -7.55 -9.62 -24.19
C GLY A 44 -8.79 -8.80 -24.56
N ASP A 45 -8.53 -7.68 -25.22
CA ASP A 45 -9.46 -7.13 -26.20
C ASP A 45 -8.69 -6.69 -27.44
N GLU A 46 -9.07 -7.28 -28.57
CA GLU A 46 -8.42 -7.22 -29.88
C GLU A 46 -8.74 -5.89 -30.60
N ASN A 47 -8.48 -4.76 -29.93
CA ASN A 47 -8.68 -3.41 -30.49
C ASN A 47 -7.37 -2.61 -30.50
N GLU A 48 -6.41 -3.12 -31.26
CA GLU A 48 -5.02 -2.64 -31.44
C GLU A 48 -4.82 -1.23 -32.04
N GLN A 49 -5.83 -0.34 -32.09
CA GLN A 49 -5.71 0.93 -32.84
C GLN A 49 -5.73 2.22 -32.06
N GLN A 50 -5.72 2.17 -30.72
CA GLN A 50 -5.33 3.32 -29.92
C GLN A 50 -4.43 2.87 -28.77
N LYS A 51 -3.11 2.89 -29.00
CA LYS A 51 -2.11 2.94 -27.91
C LYS A 51 -2.27 4.29 -27.20
N GLN A 52 -3.32 4.38 -26.39
CA GLN A 52 -3.57 5.46 -25.46
C GLN A 52 -2.36 5.51 -24.52
N ASP A 53 -1.88 6.71 -24.23
CA ASP A 53 -0.76 6.96 -23.32
C ASP A 53 -0.93 6.08 -22.06
N ALA A 54 0.01 5.19 -21.74
CA ALA A 54 -0.12 4.25 -20.63
C ALA A 54 -0.17 4.95 -19.26
N CYS A 55 0.14 6.24 -19.23
CA CYS A 55 -0.02 7.09 -18.07
C CYS A 55 -1.44 7.66 -17.90
N ASN A 56 -2.30 7.55 -18.92
CA ASN A 56 -3.69 7.93 -18.79
C ASN A 56 -4.42 6.92 -17.90
N GLY A 57 -4.91 7.39 -16.76
CA GLY A 57 -5.66 6.56 -15.81
C GLY A 57 -4.84 6.03 -14.63
N VAL A 58 -3.54 6.31 -14.56
CA VAL A 58 -2.74 5.97 -13.37
C VAL A 58 -3.13 6.94 -12.23
N PRO A 59 -3.69 6.46 -11.11
CA PRO A 59 -4.11 7.31 -10.01
C PRO A 59 -2.90 7.85 -9.24
N GLU A 60 -2.99 9.07 -8.71
CA GLU A 60 -1.93 9.70 -7.92
C GLU A 60 -1.63 8.97 -6.61
N LYS A 61 -2.67 8.37 -6.03
CA LYS A 61 -2.59 7.57 -4.80
C LYS A 61 -3.18 6.19 -5.02
N VAL A 62 -2.69 5.24 -4.24
CA VAL A 62 -3.20 3.88 -4.16
C VAL A 62 -3.30 3.49 -2.69
N ASP A 63 -4.13 2.48 -2.42
CA ASP A 63 -4.20 1.87 -1.10
C ASP A 63 -2.81 1.42 -0.65
N CYS A 64 -2.49 1.68 0.60
CA CYS A 64 -1.23 1.30 1.18
C CYS A 64 -1.15 -0.22 1.21
N PRO A 65 -0.17 -0.85 0.52
CA PRO A 65 -0.10 -2.31 0.43
C PRO A 65 0.28 -2.97 1.76
N ILE A 66 0.76 -2.20 2.73
CA ILE A 66 1.16 -2.70 4.05
C ILE A 66 -0.03 -2.87 4.99
N CYS A 67 -1.01 -1.96 4.91
CA CYS A 67 -2.21 -2.00 5.74
C CYS A 67 -3.49 -2.18 4.93
N GLU A 68 -3.38 -2.52 3.64
CA GLU A 68 -4.50 -2.76 2.72
C GLU A 68 -5.59 -1.68 2.79
N GLY A 69 -5.18 -0.40 2.81
CA GLY A 69 -6.12 0.73 2.88
C GLY A 69 -6.63 1.10 4.28
N VAL A 70 -6.35 0.30 5.32
CA VAL A 70 -6.90 0.52 6.68
C VAL A 70 -6.36 1.79 7.34
N GLY A 71 -5.05 2.04 7.25
CA GLY A 71 -4.40 3.23 7.81
C GLY A 71 -4.20 3.16 9.32
N GLU A 72 -5.28 3.16 10.09
CA GLU A 72 -5.25 3.12 11.56
C GLU A 72 -6.21 2.07 12.10
N VAL A 73 -5.83 1.41 13.19
CA VAL A 73 -6.68 0.49 13.95
C VAL A 73 -6.78 1.02 15.37
N ALA A 74 -8.01 1.27 15.82
CA ALA A 74 -8.31 1.66 17.20
C ALA A 74 -8.79 0.43 17.97
N PHE A 75 -8.26 0.28 19.18
CA PHE A 75 -8.66 -0.75 20.14
C PHE A 75 -9.27 -0.05 21.34
N GLU A 76 -10.56 -0.30 21.57
CA GLU A 76 -11.25 0.19 22.75
C GLU A 76 -10.84 -0.60 23.98
N GLU A 77 -10.98 -0.03 25.17
CA GLU A 77 -10.52 -0.67 26.43
C GLU A 77 -11.16 -2.04 26.69
N ASP A 78 -12.33 -2.30 26.11
CA ASP A 78 -13.04 -3.56 26.26
C ASP A 78 -12.53 -4.66 25.31
N ASP A 79 -11.72 -4.32 24.30
CA ASP A 79 -11.27 -5.24 23.24
C ASP A 79 -9.90 -5.88 23.50
N TRP A 80 -9.19 -5.50 24.56
CA TRP A 80 -7.85 -6.02 24.86
C TRP A 80 -7.55 -6.13 26.37
N GLU A 81 -6.88 -7.21 26.76
CA GLU A 81 -6.36 -7.41 28.13
C GLU A 81 -4.84 -7.22 28.13
N LEU A 82 -4.33 -6.28 28.94
CA LEU A 82 -2.88 -6.09 29.11
C LEU A 82 -2.31 -7.22 29.98
N ARG A 83 -1.53 -8.12 29.39
CA ARG A 83 -0.74 -9.11 30.14
C ARG A 83 0.70 -8.68 30.24
N ILE A 84 1.14 -8.35 31.46
CA ILE A 84 2.55 -8.13 31.75
C ILE A 84 3.18 -9.51 31.89
N VAL A 85 3.91 -9.93 30.86
CA VAL A 85 4.76 -11.12 30.94
C VAL A 85 6.03 -10.66 31.66
N ALA A 86 6.07 -10.84 32.99
CA ALA A 86 7.34 -10.85 33.69
C ALA A 86 8.09 -12.08 33.16
N ASP A 87 9.30 -11.86 32.63
CA ASP A 87 10.16 -12.94 32.19
C ASP A 87 10.16 -14.07 33.25
N GLU A 88 10.02 -15.31 32.78
CA GLU A 88 10.19 -16.53 33.55
C GLU A 88 11.62 -16.59 34.09
N ASP A 89 11.94 -15.84 35.14
CA ASP A 89 13.14 -16.04 35.94
C ASP A 89 12.94 -17.32 36.77
N GLU A 90 13.58 -18.39 36.30
CA GLU A 90 14.00 -19.64 36.93
C GLU A 90 13.44 -20.01 38.32
N PRO A 91 12.92 -21.24 38.51
CA PRO A 91 12.64 -21.75 39.85
C PRO A 91 13.97 -21.93 40.60
N LEU A 92 14.16 -21.19 41.69
CA LEU A 92 15.16 -21.52 42.70
C LEU A 92 14.69 -22.79 43.43
N GLU A 93 15.29 -23.93 43.08
CA GLU A 93 15.21 -25.16 43.86
C GLU A 93 15.89 -24.94 45.23
N GLU A 94 15.17 -25.19 46.33
CA GLU A 94 15.72 -25.47 47.66
C GLU A 94 15.58 -26.96 47.99
#